data_AF-A0A2A2Q547-F1
#
_entry.id   AF-A0A2A2Q547-F1
#
_cell.length_a   1.000
_cell.length_b   1.000
_cell.length_c   1.000
_cell.angle_alpha   90.00
_cell.angle_beta   90.00
_cell.angle_gamma   90.00
#
_symmetry.space_group_name_H-M   'P 1'
#
loop_
_entity.id
_entity.type
_entity.pdbx_description
1 polymer ?
#
loop_
_entity_poly.entity_id
_entity_poly.type
_entity_poly.pdbx_seq_one_letter_code
_entity_poly.pdbx_strand_id
1 'polypeptide(L)'
;MKAFATALLAILLVALLLWRPWEAAPPAESQPASSVRAVPVPPSPPQAGLSIQEPEVAPPVAPPAEPKGLTPREIQNVRDAIDNLEFVFRDYATGLGGNPVGTNAEITAALRGDNLKQLKLDLPPDSTVNAAGELCDPWGSPWFFHQLSRTKMEIRSAGKDLQLYTGDDFVR
;
A
#
# COMPACT_ATOMS: atom_id res chain seq x y z
N MET A 1 25.36 49.55 -13.88
CA MET A 1 25.30 48.46 -14.89
C MET A 1 26.39 47.39 -14.72
N LYS A 2 27.64 47.71 -14.33
CA LYS A 2 28.72 46.70 -14.19
C LYS A 2 28.52 45.70 -13.03
N ALA A 3 27.98 46.13 -11.90
CA ALA A 3 27.74 45.27 -10.72
C ALA A 3 26.65 44.20 -10.93
N PHE A 4 25.68 44.48 -11.81
CA PHE A 4 24.63 43.52 -12.16
C PHE A 4 25.15 42.39 -13.06
N ALA A 5 26.07 42.71 -13.98
CA ALA A 5 26.69 41.72 -14.86
C ALA A 5 27.58 40.73 -14.10
N THR A 6 28.31 41.20 -13.07
CA THR A 6 29.15 40.35 -12.23
C THR A 6 28.34 39.43 -11.32
N ALA A 7 27.20 39.89 -10.80
CA ALA A 7 26.31 39.06 -10.00
C ALA A 7 25.67 37.94 -10.82
N LEU A 8 25.26 38.23 -12.06
CA LEU A 8 24.65 37.23 -12.95
C LEU A 8 25.64 36.12 -13.34
N LEU A 9 26.90 36.50 -13.59
CA LEU A 9 27.96 35.55 -13.95
C LEU A 9 28.30 34.61 -12.78
N ALA A 10 28.32 35.13 -11.55
CA ALA A 10 28.57 34.32 -10.35
C ALA A 10 27.45 33.29 -10.12
N ILE A 11 26.19 33.67 -10.32
CA ILE A 11 25.04 32.76 -10.16
C ILE A 11 25.08 31.65 -11.23
N LEU A 12 25.40 31.99 -12.47
CA LEU A 12 25.52 30.99 -13.55
C LEU A 12 26.66 30.00 -13.29
N LEU A 13 27.80 30.44 -12.76
CA LEU A 13 28.90 29.56 -12.37
C LEU A 13 28.51 28.61 -11.23
N VAL A 14 27.78 29.10 -10.23
CA VAL A 14 27.28 28.24 -9.13
C VAL A 14 26.25 27.24 -9.65
N ALA A 15 25.33 27.66 -10.53
CA ALA A 15 24.37 26.75 -11.14
C ALA A 15 25.05 25.66 -11.97
N LEU A 16 26.11 26.00 -12.73
CA LEU A 16 26.88 25.03 -13.52
C LEU A 16 27.66 24.04 -12.63
N LEU A 17 28.20 24.52 -11.50
CA LEU A 17 28.92 23.68 -10.53
C LEU A 17 28.00 22.73 -9.76
N LEU A 18 26.74 23.14 -9.54
CA LEU A 18 25.71 22.33 -8.89
C LEU A 18 24.95 21.42 -9.87
N TRP A 19 25.05 21.68 -11.17
CA TRP A 19 24.52 20.82 -12.23
C TRP A 19 25.42 19.59 -12.45
N ARG A 20 25.60 18.77 -11.41
CA ARG A 20 26.19 17.44 -11.61
C ARG A 20 25.11 16.53 -12.20
N PRO A 21 25.27 16.03 -13.43
CA PRO A 21 24.38 15.00 -13.93
C PRO A 21 24.53 13.79 -13.03
N TRP A 22 23.42 13.33 -12.48
CA TRP A 22 23.32 12.04 -11.81
C TRP A 22 23.81 10.97 -12.78
N GLU A 23 24.98 10.39 -12.53
CA GLU A 23 25.37 9.17 -13.20
C GLU A 23 24.43 8.07 -12.72
N ALA A 24 23.62 7.56 -13.65
CA ALA A 24 22.84 6.37 -13.39
C ALA A 24 23.79 5.24 -12.97
N ALA A 25 23.58 4.69 -11.77
CA ALA A 25 24.29 3.51 -11.35
C ALA A 25 24.12 2.41 -12.43
N PRO A 26 25.19 1.67 -12.80
CA PRO A 26 25.05 0.55 -13.71
C PRO A 26 24.03 -0.44 -13.11
N PRO A 27 23.14 -1.02 -13.93
CA PRO A 27 22.18 -2.00 -13.45
C PRO A 27 22.94 -3.15 -12.78
N ALA A 28 22.56 -3.47 -11.55
CA ALA A 28 23.10 -4.60 -10.82
C ALA A 28 22.82 -5.88 -11.62
N GLU A 29 23.89 -6.46 -12.16
CA GLU A 29 23.87 -7.72 -12.86
C GLU A 29 23.38 -8.81 -11.90
N SER A 30 22.25 -9.44 -12.25
CA SER A 30 21.56 -10.40 -11.40
C SER A 30 22.37 -11.70 -11.38
N GLN A 31 23.08 -11.95 -10.28
CA GLN A 31 23.73 -13.24 -10.07
C GLN A 31 22.66 -14.35 -9.96
N PRO A 32 22.77 -15.45 -10.70
CA PRO A 32 21.85 -16.56 -10.56
C PRO A 32 21.97 -17.21 -9.18
N ALA A 33 20.81 -17.54 -8.62
CA ALA A 33 20.62 -18.10 -7.29
C ALA A 33 21.60 -19.25 -6.97
N SER A 34 22.37 -19.06 -5.91
CA SER A 34 23.18 -20.12 -5.31
C SER A 34 22.30 -21.22 -4.75
N SER A 35 22.41 -22.40 -5.36
CA SER A 35 22.41 -23.73 -4.76
C SER A 35 21.45 -23.97 -3.58
N VAL A 36 20.32 -24.62 -3.87
CA VAL A 36 19.51 -25.30 -2.86
C VAL A 36 20.34 -26.44 -2.26
N ARG A 37 20.90 -26.20 -1.07
CA ARG A 37 21.52 -27.26 -0.27
C ARG A 37 20.41 -28.08 0.38
N ALA A 38 20.30 -29.35 0.00
CA ALA A 38 19.40 -30.30 0.63
C ALA A 38 19.73 -30.42 2.14
N VAL A 39 18.73 -30.16 2.99
CA VAL A 39 18.82 -30.38 4.43
C VAL A 39 18.63 -31.89 4.68
N PRO A 40 19.54 -32.57 5.39
CA PRO A 40 19.33 -33.96 5.75
C PRO A 40 18.24 -34.06 6.83
N VAL A 41 17.23 -34.89 6.57
CA VAL A 41 16.14 -35.22 7.48
C VAL A 41 16.70 -36.04 8.67
N PRO A 42 16.50 -35.63 9.94
CA PRO A 42 16.84 -36.45 11.09
C PRO A 42 15.85 -37.63 11.25
N PRO A 43 16.30 -38.81 11.73
CA PRO A 43 15.43 -39.98 11.89
C PRO A 43 14.39 -39.79 13.00
N SER A 44 13.18 -40.28 12.74
CA SER A 44 12.04 -40.28 13.66
C SER A 44 12.31 -41.04 14.97
N PRO A 45 11.88 -40.54 16.13
CA PRO A 45 11.88 -41.31 17.38
C PRO A 45 10.78 -42.40 17.40
N PRO A 46 10.93 -43.46 18.23
CA PRO A 46 10.05 -44.63 18.23
C PRO A 46 8.64 -44.32 18.76
N GLN A 47 7.63 -44.95 18.14
CA GLN A 47 6.26 -44.99 18.65
C GLN A 47 6.23 -45.72 20.00
N ALA A 48 5.83 -45.00 21.06
CA ALA A 48 5.55 -45.57 22.35
C ALA A 48 4.09 -45.30 22.73
N GLY A 49 3.33 -46.38 22.90
CA GLY A 49 2.19 -46.46 23.81
C GLY A 49 0.88 -45.84 23.35
N LEU A 50 -0.01 -46.69 22.83
CA LEU A 50 -1.45 -46.48 22.88
C LEU A 50 -1.90 -46.30 24.34
N SER A 51 -2.43 -45.13 24.68
CA SER A 51 -3.29 -44.95 25.86
C SER A 51 -4.64 -44.44 25.38
N ILE A 52 -5.61 -45.36 25.28
CA ILE A 52 -7.01 -45.01 25.13
C ILE A 52 -7.46 -44.39 26.46
N GLN A 53 -7.90 -43.14 26.44
CA GLN A 53 -8.77 -42.58 27.46
C GLN A 53 -10.04 -42.06 26.75
N GLU A 54 -11.17 -42.61 27.16
CA GLU A 54 -12.53 -42.29 26.75
C GLU A 54 -13.38 -42.20 28.03
N PRO A 55 -14.39 -41.32 28.16
CA PRO A 55 -14.53 -39.93 27.73
C PRO A 55 -14.84 -39.00 28.93
N GLU A 56 -14.33 -37.77 28.97
CA GLU A 56 -14.85 -36.75 29.90
C GLU A 56 -15.86 -35.85 29.17
N VAL A 57 -17.11 -35.96 29.60
CA VAL A 57 -18.25 -35.19 29.07
C VAL A 57 -18.05 -33.72 29.42
N ALA A 58 -17.71 -32.90 28.42
CA ALA A 58 -17.70 -31.45 28.56
C ALA A 58 -19.12 -30.85 28.38
N PRO A 59 -19.46 -29.77 29.11
CA PRO A 59 -20.79 -29.13 29.14
C PRO A 59 -21.24 -28.52 27.79
N PRO A 60 -22.54 -28.18 27.65
CA PRO A 60 -23.16 -27.87 26.36
C PRO A 60 -22.52 -26.67 25.65
N VAL A 61 -22.13 -26.92 24.41
CA VAL A 61 -22.12 -26.01 23.24
C VAL A 61 -21.95 -24.53 23.59
N ALA A 62 -20.72 -24.04 23.43
CA ALA A 62 -20.50 -22.62 23.23
C ALA A 62 -21.45 -22.10 22.12
N PRO A 63 -22.05 -20.91 22.27
CA PRO A 63 -22.88 -20.32 21.23
C PRO A 63 -22.12 -20.30 19.89
N PRO A 64 -22.82 -20.38 18.75
CA PRO A 64 -22.20 -20.52 17.44
C PRO A 64 -21.07 -19.52 17.27
N ALA A 65 -19.90 -20.01 16.84
CA ALA A 65 -18.83 -19.15 16.35
C ALA A 65 -19.44 -18.12 15.41
N GLU A 66 -19.17 -16.84 15.66
CA GLU A 66 -19.52 -15.76 14.76
C GLU A 66 -19.13 -16.14 13.32
N PRO A 67 -19.94 -15.77 12.30
CA PRO A 67 -19.69 -16.21 10.94
C PRO A 67 -18.26 -15.83 10.53
N LYS A 68 -17.48 -16.81 10.06
CA LYS A 68 -16.13 -16.64 9.52
C LYS A 68 -16.06 -15.73 8.26
N GLY A 69 -17.17 -15.10 7.87
CA GLY A 69 -17.29 -14.27 6.68
C GLY A 69 -17.61 -12.83 7.02
N LEU A 70 -17.41 -11.95 6.04
CA LEU A 70 -17.72 -10.53 6.15
C LEU A 70 -19.23 -10.32 6.34
N THR A 71 -19.58 -9.42 7.27
CA THR A 71 -20.95 -8.95 7.42
C THR A 71 -21.35 -8.07 6.22
N PRO A 72 -22.65 -7.99 5.89
CA PRO A 72 -23.12 -7.09 4.82
C PRO A 72 -22.69 -5.64 5.03
N ARG A 73 -22.60 -5.19 6.29
CA ARG A 73 -22.16 -3.84 6.63
C ARG A 73 -20.67 -3.63 6.35
N GLU A 74 -19.80 -4.57 6.70
CA GLU A 74 -18.37 -4.50 6.36
C GLU A 74 -18.16 -4.43 4.85
N ILE A 75 -18.88 -5.26 4.09
CA ILE A 75 -18.84 -5.27 2.62
C ILE A 75 -19.30 -3.92 2.06
N GLN A 76 -20.37 -3.34 2.61
CA GLN A 76 -20.86 -2.05 2.15
C GLN A 76 -19.85 -0.94 2.47
N ASN A 77 -19.28 -0.92 3.67
CA ASN A 77 -18.32 0.10 4.10
C ASN A 77 -17.09 0.16 3.18
N VAL A 78 -16.50 -0.99 2.83
CA VAL A 78 -15.33 -1.00 1.92
C VAL A 78 -15.71 -0.56 0.51
N ARG A 79 -16.89 -0.94 0.01
CA ARG A 79 -17.37 -0.51 -1.32
C ARG A 79 -17.61 0.99 -1.36
N ASP A 80 -18.26 1.53 -0.33
CA ASP A 80 -18.48 2.98 -0.22
C ASP A 80 -17.14 3.73 -0.12
N ALA A 81 -16.16 3.18 0.59
CA ALA A 81 -14.82 3.76 0.67
C ALA A 81 -14.11 3.79 -0.69
N ILE A 82 -14.19 2.70 -1.46
CA ILE A 82 -13.65 2.64 -2.83
C ILE A 82 -14.34 3.68 -3.73
N ASP A 83 -15.67 3.77 -3.69
CA ASP A 83 -16.44 4.68 -4.54
C ASP A 83 -16.12 6.13 -4.21
N ASN A 84 -15.97 6.44 -2.92
CA ASN A 84 -15.50 7.75 -2.47
C ASN A 84 -14.07 8.04 -2.97
N LEU A 85 -13.16 7.06 -2.94
CA LEU A 85 -11.81 7.23 -3.48
C LEU A 85 -11.80 7.45 -5.00
N GLU A 86 -12.65 6.77 -5.76
CA GLU A 86 -12.82 7.04 -7.20
C GLU A 86 -13.21 8.51 -7.44
N PHE A 87 -14.13 9.05 -6.64
CA PHE A 87 -14.50 10.45 -6.70
C PHE A 87 -13.36 11.39 -6.34
N VAL A 88 -12.60 11.08 -5.28
CA VAL A 88 -11.41 11.83 -4.88
C VAL A 88 -10.39 11.88 -6.02
N PHE A 89 -10.08 10.76 -6.68
CA PHE A 89 -9.13 10.76 -7.78
C PHE A 89 -9.64 11.53 -9.00
N ARG A 90 -10.93 11.41 -9.34
CA ARG A 90 -11.55 12.20 -10.42
C ARG A 90 -11.45 13.70 -10.13
N ASP A 91 -11.73 14.12 -8.90
CA ASP A 91 -11.74 15.52 -8.52
C ASP A 91 -10.30 16.07 -8.48
N TYR A 92 -9.35 15.27 -7.99
CA TYR A 92 -7.92 15.56 -8.09
C TYR A 92 -7.50 15.76 -9.55
N ALA A 93 -7.85 14.83 -10.44
CA ALA A 93 -7.52 14.91 -11.86
C ALA A 93 -8.15 16.12 -12.54
N THR A 94 -9.37 16.51 -12.15
CA THR A 94 -10.03 17.72 -12.65
C THR A 94 -9.28 18.98 -12.21
N GLY A 95 -8.80 19.02 -10.96
CA GLY A 95 -8.04 20.15 -10.43
C GLY A 95 -6.61 20.24 -10.95
N LEU A 96 -5.92 19.11 -11.12
CA LEU A 96 -4.46 19.06 -11.32
C LEU A 96 -4.05 18.47 -12.68
N GLY A 97 -5.00 18.03 -13.50
CA GLY A 97 -4.79 17.55 -14.85
C GLY A 97 -4.39 16.07 -14.95
N GLY A 98 -4.59 15.28 -13.90
CA GLY A 98 -4.32 13.83 -13.88
C GLY A 98 -4.29 13.29 -12.47
N ASN A 99 -4.35 11.97 -12.33
CA ASN A 99 -4.23 11.30 -11.05
C ASN A 99 -2.84 11.55 -10.43
N PRO A 100 -2.73 11.53 -9.09
CA PRO A 100 -1.42 11.52 -8.45
C PRO A 100 -0.66 10.25 -8.82
N VAL A 101 0.66 10.33 -8.78
CA VAL A 101 1.59 9.24 -9.11
C VAL A 101 2.61 9.07 -7.98
N GLY A 102 3.17 7.86 -7.87
CA GLY A 102 4.21 7.55 -6.90
C GLY A 102 3.80 6.40 -5.99
N THR A 103 4.44 6.34 -4.83
CA THR A 103 4.11 5.42 -3.75
C THR A 103 2.76 5.75 -3.10
N ASN A 104 2.18 4.80 -2.36
CA ASN A 104 0.96 5.02 -1.60
C ASN A 104 1.05 6.23 -0.66
N ALA A 105 2.20 6.43 -0.02
CA ALA A 105 2.44 7.57 0.87
C ALA A 105 2.47 8.91 0.11
N GLU A 106 3.16 8.95 -1.04
CA GLU A 106 3.21 10.16 -1.90
C GLU A 106 1.82 10.50 -2.46
N ILE A 107 1.07 9.49 -2.89
CA ILE A 107 -0.32 9.67 -3.34
C ILE A 107 -1.18 10.20 -2.19
N THR A 108 -1.05 9.62 -1.00
CA THR A 108 -1.80 10.05 0.19
C THR A 108 -1.46 11.50 0.55
N ALA A 109 -0.18 11.88 0.53
CA ALA A 109 0.26 13.25 0.77
C ALA A 109 -0.33 14.21 -0.27
N ALA A 110 -0.31 13.84 -1.55
CA ALA A 110 -0.86 14.64 -2.63
C ALA A 110 -2.36 14.88 -2.46
N LEU A 111 -3.15 13.86 -2.11
CA LEU A 111 -4.58 13.98 -1.84
C LEU A 111 -4.87 14.90 -0.63
N ARG A 112 -3.95 14.93 0.34
CA ARG A 112 -4.03 15.75 1.57
C ARG A 112 -3.48 17.16 1.40
N GLY A 113 -3.12 17.57 0.19
CA GLY A 113 -2.71 18.92 -0.14
C GLY A 113 -1.24 19.10 -0.50
N ASP A 114 -0.41 18.05 -0.47
CA ASP A 114 0.97 18.14 -0.95
C ASP A 114 1.02 18.04 -2.48
N ASN A 115 0.40 19.01 -3.13
CA ASN A 115 0.31 19.13 -4.57
C ASN A 115 0.49 20.58 -5.00
N LEU A 116 0.68 20.81 -6.31
CA LEU A 116 0.97 22.13 -6.88
C LEU A 116 -0.08 23.20 -6.55
N LYS A 117 -1.33 22.80 -6.28
CA LYS A 117 -2.43 23.71 -5.98
C LYS A 117 -2.79 23.78 -4.50
N GLN A 118 -2.08 23.03 -3.64
CA GLN A 118 -2.42 22.87 -2.22
C GLN A 118 -3.88 22.43 -2.00
N LEU A 119 -4.44 21.72 -2.99
CA LEU A 119 -5.83 21.27 -2.98
C LEU A 119 -5.94 20.09 -2.01
N LYS A 120 -6.71 20.27 -0.93
CA LYS A 120 -7.01 19.21 0.03
C LYS A 120 -8.33 18.58 -0.34
N LEU A 121 -8.34 17.28 -0.55
CA LEU A 121 -9.57 16.55 -0.85
C LEU A 121 -10.13 15.88 0.40
N ASP A 122 -11.45 15.79 0.44
CA ASP A 122 -12.18 15.08 1.48
C ASP A 122 -12.05 13.58 1.23
N LEU A 123 -11.26 12.93 2.09
CA LEU A 123 -11.04 11.48 2.03
C LEU A 123 -12.27 10.74 2.56
N PRO A 124 -12.45 9.44 2.24
CA PRO A 124 -13.57 8.66 2.75
C PRO A 124 -13.69 8.77 4.28
N PRO A 125 -14.91 8.78 4.84
CA PRO A 125 -15.12 8.79 6.28
C PRO A 125 -14.34 7.67 6.97
N ASP A 126 -13.83 7.96 8.16
CA ASP A 126 -13.06 7.03 8.99
C ASP A 126 -11.75 6.53 8.34
N SER A 127 -11.32 7.12 7.22
CA SER A 127 -10.00 6.84 6.65
C SER A 127 -8.91 7.18 7.66
N THR A 128 -7.99 6.24 7.86
CA THR A 128 -6.82 6.44 8.71
C THR A 128 -5.56 6.52 7.86
N VAL A 129 -4.52 7.16 8.40
CA VAL A 129 -3.20 7.19 7.76
C VAL A 129 -2.22 6.53 8.72
N ASN A 130 -1.50 5.51 8.25
CA ASN A 130 -0.54 4.78 9.08
C ASN A 130 0.74 5.61 9.34
N ALA A 131 1.67 5.04 10.13
CA ALA A 131 2.94 5.69 10.45
C ALA A 131 3.86 5.92 9.24
N ALA A 132 3.65 5.17 8.14
CA ALA A 132 4.37 5.35 6.88
C ALA A 132 3.77 6.44 5.98
N GLY A 133 2.64 7.04 6.40
CA GLY A 133 1.96 8.08 5.62
C GLY A 133 0.99 7.53 4.58
N GLU A 134 0.65 6.24 4.61
CA GLU A 134 -0.25 5.60 3.66
C GLU A 134 -1.69 5.64 4.15
N LEU A 135 -2.63 5.88 3.23
CA LEU A 135 -4.05 5.77 3.50
C LEU A 135 -4.45 4.30 3.70
N CYS A 136 -5.14 4.01 4.80
CA CYS A 136 -5.58 2.67 5.15
C CYS A 136 -7.06 2.44 4.83
N ASP A 137 -7.37 1.18 4.53
CA ASP A 137 -8.71 0.65 4.36
C ASP A 137 -9.41 0.43 5.73
N PRO A 138 -10.70 0.02 5.75
CA PRO A 138 -11.44 -0.18 6.99
C PRO A 138 -10.84 -1.22 7.95
N TRP A 139 -9.92 -2.07 7.49
CA TRP A 139 -9.24 -3.08 8.30
C TRP A 139 -7.83 -2.65 8.71
N GLY A 140 -7.41 -1.44 8.33
CA GLY A 140 -6.11 -0.87 8.70
C GLY A 140 -4.97 -1.25 7.75
N SER A 141 -5.24 -2.01 6.69
CA SER A 141 -4.26 -2.29 5.65
C SER A 141 -4.13 -1.09 4.72
N PRO A 142 -2.92 -0.72 4.25
CA PRO A 142 -2.79 0.32 3.23
C PRO A 142 -3.59 -0.03 1.99
N TRP A 143 -4.34 0.94 1.45
CA TRP A 143 -4.90 0.82 0.11
C TRP A 143 -3.76 0.62 -0.89
N PHE A 144 -3.92 -0.27 -1.85
CA PHE A 144 -3.02 -0.38 -2.98
C PHE A 144 -3.54 0.47 -4.14
N PHE A 145 -2.77 1.48 -4.53
CA PHE A 145 -3.08 2.36 -5.64
C PHE A 145 -2.22 2.02 -6.85
N HIS A 146 -2.84 1.54 -7.93
CA HIS A 146 -2.14 1.25 -9.18
C HIS A 146 -2.59 2.21 -10.28
N GLN A 147 -1.67 3.05 -10.74
CA GLN A 147 -1.94 3.99 -11.84
C GLN A 147 -1.98 3.23 -13.17
N LEU A 148 -3.17 2.85 -13.61
CA LEU A 148 -3.38 2.21 -14.91
C LEU A 148 -3.16 3.20 -16.07
N SER A 149 -3.47 4.47 -15.86
CA SER A 149 -3.20 5.55 -16.80
C SER A 149 -3.18 6.90 -16.09
N ARG A 150 -2.93 7.98 -16.84
CA ARG A 150 -3.00 9.35 -16.33
C ARG A 150 -4.32 9.69 -15.62
N THR A 151 -5.43 9.04 -15.99
CA THR A 151 -6.78 9.35 -15.46
C THR A 151 -7.50 8.13 -14.90
N LYS A 152 -6.85 6.96 -14.85
CA LYS A 152 -7.43 5.74 -14.32
C LYS A 152 -6.54 5.17 -13.23
N MET A 153 -7.13 4.97 -12.05
CA MET A 153 -6.50 4.33 -10.90
C MET A 153 -7.24 3.02 -10.65
N GLU A 154 -6.52 1.92 -10.47
CA GLU A 154 -7.07 0.74 -9.79
C GLU A 154 -6.88 0.94 -8.28
N ILE A 155 -7.95 0.66 -7.54
CA ILE A 155 -7.99 0.78 -6.07
C ILE A 155 -8.24 -0.61 -5.51
N ARG A 156 -7.36 -1.04 -4.61
CA ARG A 156 -7.45 -2.37 -3.99
C ARG A 156 -7.31 -2.30 -2.48
N SER A 157 -8.27 -2.88 -1.76
CA SER A 157 -8.13 -3.22 -0.34
C SER A 157 -7.68 -4.68 -0.21
N ALA A 158 -6.83 -4.94 0.77
CA ALA A 158 -6.38 -6.29 1.12
C ALA A 158 -7.45 -7.09 1.90
N GLY A 159 -8.63 -6.53 2.12
CA GLY A 159 -9.67 -7.18 2.89
C GLY A 159 -9.31 -7.34 4.38
N LYS A 160 -10.06 -8.23 5.04
CA LYS A 160 -9.92 -8.60 6.44
C LYS A 160 -8.77 -9.58 6.69
N ASP A 161 -8.31 -10.30 5.66
CA ASP A 161 -7.14 -11.18 5.76
C ASP A 161 -5.79 -10.44 5.70
N LEU A 162 -5.83 -9.15 5.36
CA LEU A 162 -4.72 -8.21 5.32
C LEU A 162 -3.63 -8.58 4.29
N GLN A 163 -3.94 -9.42 3.32
CA GLN A 163 -3.03 -9.88 2.27
C GLN A 163 -3.56 -9.47 0.91
N LEU A 164 -2.72 -8.79 0.13
CA LEU A 164 -3.08 -8.45 -1.25
C LEU A 164 -3.07 -9.68 -2.14
N TYR A 165 -3.91 -9.63 -3.17
CA TYR A 165 -4.03 -10.64 -4.23
C TYR A 165 -4.59 -11.98 -3.73
N THR A 166 -5.50 -11.94 -2.76
CA THR A 166 -6.28 -13.10 -2.33
C THR A 166 -7.72 -12.99 -2.84
N GLY A 167 -8.57 -13.93 -2.44
CA GLY A 167 -10.01 -13.87 -2.71
C GLY A 167 -10.77 -12.89 -1.80
N ASP A 168 -10.10 -12.31 -0.80
CA ASP A 168 -10.68 -11.36 0.15
C ASP A 168 -10.55 -9.89 -0.32
N ASP A 169 -9.74 -9.66 -1.37
CA ASP A 169 -9.53 -8.34 -1.95
C ASP A 169 -10.81 -7.72 -2.50
N PHE A 170 -10.93 -6.41 -2.29
CA PHE A 170 -11.91 -5.57 -2.97
C PHE A 170 -11.20 -4.68 -3.99
N VAL A 171 -11.57 -4.78 -5.26
CA VAL A 171 -10.87 -4.14 -6.38
C VAL A 171 -11.84 -3.40 -7.30
N ARG A 172 -11.43 -2.23 -7.77
CA ARG A 172 -12.17 -1.45 -8.79
C ARG A 172 -11.23 -0.69 -9.72
#